data_AF-A0A3D2FYU5-F1
#
_entry.id   AF-A0A3D2FYU5-F1
#
_cell.length_a   1.000
_cell.length_b   1.000
_cell.length_c   1.000
_cell.angle_alpha   90.00
_cell.angle_beta   90.00
_cell.angle_gamma   90.00
#
_symmetry.space_group_name_H-M   'P 1'
#
loop_
_entity.id
_entity.type
_entity.pdbx_description
1 polymer ?
#
loop_
_entity_poly.entity_id
_entity_poly.type
_entity_poly.pdbx_seq_one_letter_code
_entity_poly.pdbx_strand_id
1 'polypeptide(L)' 'CPLRQLILAGQGESDSAVTVLGMMCGAAFCHNLKLASSADGPTGNGKIAVIVGFVVVLVVSLLFTKKAEE' A
#
# COMPACT_ATOMS: atom_id res chain seq x y z
N CYS A 1 9.39 -11.30 -0.31
CA CYS A 1 10.72 -10.68 -0.48
C CYS A 1 10.80 -10.15 -1.91
N PRO A 2 11.09 -8.86 -2.11
CA PRO A 2 11.15 -8.24 -3.43
C PRO A 2 12.13 -8.96 -4.37
N LEU A 3 13.27 -9.43 -3.84
CA LEU A 3 14.27 -10.16 -4.61
C LEU A 3 13.74 -11.49 -5.18
N ARG A 4 12.94 -12.24 -4.41
CA ARG A 4 12.36 -13.53 -4.86
C ARG A 4 11.40 -13.33 -6.03
N GLN A 5 10.52 -12.33 -5.93
CA GLN A 5 9.54 -12.01 -6.98
C GLN A 5 10.25 -11.55 -8.25
N LEU A 6 11.36 -10.80 -8.12
CA LEU A 6 12.17 -10.40 -9.26
C LEU A 6 12.83 -11.60 -9.96
N ILE A 7 13.38 -12.55 -9.21
CA ILE A 7 13.99 -13.77 -9.79
C ILE A 7 12.93 -14.62 -10.50
N LEU A 8 11.75 -14.83 -9.89
CA LEU A 8 10.66 -15.61 -10.48
C LEU A 8 10.10 -14.94 -11.76
N ALA A 9 9.97 -13.61 -11.75
CA ALA A 9 9.62 -12.87 -12.96
C ALA A 9 10.64 -13.09 -14.08
N GLY A 10 11.94 -13.12 -13.75
CA GLY A 10 13.02 -13.44 -14.70
C GLY A 10 13.02 -14.89 -15.22
N GLN A 11 12.36 -15.82 -14.51
CA GLN A 11 12.15 -17.19 -14.97
C GLN A 11 10.87 -17.35 -15.82
N GLY A 12 10.13 -16.26 -16.07
CA GLY A 12 8.93 -16.26 -16.91
C GLY A 12 7.62 -16.42 -16.14
N GLU A 13 7.62 -16.24 -14.82
CA GLU A 13 6.40 -16.30 -14.01
C GLU A 13 5.66 -14.95 -14.06
N SER A 14 4.46 -14.93 -14.65
CA SER A 14 3.70 -13.71 -14.93
C SER A 14 3.12 -13.05 -13.67
N ASP A 15 2.70 -13.82 -12.67
CA ASP A 15 2.11 -13.28 -11.44
C ASP A 15 3.19 -12.52 -10.64
N SER A 16 4.40 -13.06 -10.61
CA SER A 16 5.59 -12.42 -10.04
C SER A 16 5.95 -11.14 -10.80
N ALA A 17 5.85 -11.14 -12.13
CA ALA A 17 6.11 -9.95 -12.93
C ALA A 17 5.11 -8.82 -12.60
N VAL A 18 3.81 -9.12 -12.53
CA VAL A 18 2.78 -8.16 -12.12
C VAL A 18 3.01 -7.69 -10.68
N THR A 19 3.45 -8.58 -9.79
CA THR A 19 3.81 -8.24 -8.42
C THR A 19 4.96 -7.23 -8.36
N VAL A 20 6.02 -7.43 -9.14
CA VAL A 20 7.16 -6.50 -9.23
C VAL A 20 6.71 -5.14 -9.76
N LEU A 21 5.89 -5.12 -10.82
CA LEU A 21 5.32 -3.88 -11.36
C LEU A 21 4.47 -3.14 -10.31
N GLY A 22 3.62 -3.86 -9.58
CA GLY A 22 2.83 -3.29 -8.48
C GLY A 22 3.71 -2.68 -7.38
N MET A 23 4.77 -3.38 -6.96
CA MET A 23 5.74 -2.86 -5.99
C MET A 23 6.44 -1.60 -6.50
N MET A 24 6.86 -1.55 -7.77
CA MET A 24 7.48 -0.36 -8.37
C MET A 24 6.52 0.82 -8.45
N CYS A 25 5.30 0.61 -8.93
CA CYS A 25 4.27 1.65 -9.00
C CYS A 25 3.93 2.19 -7.60
N GLY A 26 3.77 1.31 -6.60
CA GLY A 26 3.53 1.69 -5.22
C GLY A 26 4.69 2.48 -4.62
N ALA A 27 5.93 2.03 -4.83
CA ALA A 27 7.13 2.75 -4.39
C ALA A 27 7.23 4.15 -5.02
N ALA A 28 6.97 4.26 -6.31
CA ALA A 28 6.93 5.55 -7.01
C ALA A 28 5.90 6.49 -6.39
N PHE A 29 4.68 6.03 -6.10
CA PHE A 29 3.66 6.83 -5.44
C PHE A 29 4.11 7.29 -4.04
N CYS A 30 4.61 6.37 -3.21
CA CYS A 30 5.06 6.67 -1.86
C CYS A 30 6.22 7.68 -1.84
N HIS A 31 7.17 7.59 -2.77
CA HIS A 31 8.29 8.52 -2.86
C HIS A 31 7.89 9.89 -3.41
N ASN A 32 7.03 9.95 -4.45
CA ASN A 32 6.59 11.22 -5.03
C ASN A 32 5.71 12.03 -4.07
N LEU A 33 4.91 11.37 -3.23
CA LEU A 33 4.08 12.01 -2.23
C LEU A 33 4.75 12.19 -0.86
N LYS A 34 6.05 11.85 -0.73
CA LYS A 34 6.81 11.94 0.53
C LYS A 34 6.20 11.13 1.68
N LEU A 35 5.56 10.01 1.36
CA LEU A 35 4.94 9.08 2.30
C LEU A 35 5.89 7.93 2.68
N ALA A 36 6.94 7.72 1.89
CA ALA A 36 7.92 6.67 2.13
C ALA A 36 8.67 6.88 3.45
N SER A 37 8.83 5.80 4.22
CA SER A 37 9.61 5.77 5.45
C SER A 37 11.11 5.81 5.15
N SER A 38 11.91 6.17 6.16
CA SER A 38 13.37 6.12 6.10
C SER A 38 13.95 5.22 7.20
N ALA A 39 15.29 5.16 7.30
CA ALA A 39 15.98 4.48 8.40
C ALA A 39 15.66 5.12 9.77
N ASP A 40 15.33 6.42 9.79
CA ASP A 40 14.91 7.14 11.01
C ASP A 40 13.44 6.86 11.38
N GLY A 41 12.74 6.04 10.58
CA GLY A 41 11.35 5.66 10.78
C GLY A 41 10.36 6.40 9.87
N PRO A 42 9.04 6.31 10.19
CA PRO A 42 7.97 6.87 9.36
C PRO A 42 7.98 8.39 9.33
N THR A 43 7.82 8.98 8.14
CA THR A 43 7.72 10.44 7.97
C THR A 43 6.44 11.00 8.60
N GLY A 44 6.43 12.29 8.93
CA GLY A 44 5.22 12.97 9.44
C GLY A 44 4.03 12.81 8.49
N ASN A 45 4.26 12.97 7.19
CA ASN A 45 3.22 12.76 6.16
C ASN A 45 2.75 11.31 6.12
N GLY A 46 3.66 10.34 6.27
CA GLY A 46 3.31 8.92 6.35
C GLY A 46 2.40 8.63 7.54
N LYS A 47 2.68 9.19 8.72
CA LYS A 47 1.82 9.05 9.91
C LYS A 47 0.43 9.65 9.68
N ILE A 48 0.36 10.84 9.08
CA ILE A 48 -0.91 11.50 8.74
C ILE A 48 -1.72 10.65 7.75
N ALA A 49 -1.08 10.11 6.72
CA ALA A 49 -1.75 9.25 5.73
C ALA A 49 -2.35 7.99 6.37
N VAL A 50 -1.67 7.38 7.34
CA VAL A 50 -2.22 6.23 8.10
C VAL A 50 -3.47 6.64 8.89
N ILE A 51 -3.44 7.79 9.58
CA ILE A 51 -4.61 8.29 10.33
C ILE A 51 -5.79 8.53 9.37
N VAL A 52 -5.54 9.15 8.21
CA VAL A 52 -6.57 9.35 7.18
C VAL A 52 -7.16 8.01 6.72
N GLY A 53 -6.32 7.00 6.50
CA GLY A 53 -6.77 5.64 6.17
C GLY A 53 -7.71 5.05 7.21
N PHE A 54 -7.39 5.18 8.51
CA PHE A 54 -8.28 4.73 9.58
C PHE A 54 -9.61 5.48 9.61
N VAL A 55 -9.59 6.80 9.42
CA VAL A 55 -10.82 7.60 9.34
C VAL A 55 -11.69 7.14 8.17
N VAL A 56 -11.10 6.89 6.99
CA VAL A 56 -11.82 6.38 5.82
C VAL A 56 -12.46 5.02 6.13
N VAL A 57 -11.71 4.08 6.70
CA VAL A 57 -12.25 2.77 7.08
C VAL A 57 -13.38 2.90 8.08
N LEU A 58 -13.24 3.72 9.13
CA LEU A 58 -14.29 3.96 10.12
C LEU A 58 -15.56 4.55 9.49
N VAL A 59 -15.42 5.53 8.60
CA VAL A 59 -16.56 6.13 7.89
C VAL A 59 -17.27 5.08 7.04
N VAL A 60 -16.52 4.30 6.25
CA VAL A 60 -17.10 3.22 5.45
C VAL A 60 -17.80 2.20 6.36
N SER A 61 -17.16 1.76 7.44
CA SER A 61 -17.77 0.84 8.40
C SER A 61 -19.08 1.39 8.97
N LEU A 62 -19.14 2.64 9.44
CA LEU A 62 -20.36 3.23 9.99
C LEU A 62 -21.49 3.37 8.95
N LEU A 63 -21.13 3.74 7.71
CA LEU A 63 -22.11 3.87 6.61
C LEU A 63 -22.73 2.52 6.22
N PHE A 64 -21.93 1.46 6.21
CA PHE A 64 -22.40 0.14 5.75
C PHE A 64 -22.87 -0.79 6.88
N THR A 65 -22.45 -0.59 8.13
CA THR A 65 -22.97 -1.35 9.29
C THR A 65 -24.45 -1.11 9.50
N LYS A 66 -24.94 0.13 9.34
CA LYS A 66 -26.38 0.47 9.48
C LYS A 66 -27.27 -0.25 8.47
N LYS A 67 -26.73 -0.61 7.30
CA LYS A 67 -27.43 -1.37 6.25
C LYS A 67 -27.48 -2.87 6.51
N ALA A 68 -26.66 -3.39 7.43
CA ALA A 68 -26.67 -4.82 7.79
C ALA A 68 -27.67 -5.14 8.91
N GLU A 69 -28.16 -4.12 9.63
CA GLU A 69 -29.20 -4.26 10.67
C GLU A 69 -30.63 -3.99 10.15
N GLU A 70 -30.79 -3.53 8.90
CA GLU A 70 -32.07 -3.48 8.15
C GLU A 70 -32.22 -4.69 7.23
#